data_AF-A0A3D9V6E1-F1
#
_entry.id   AF-A0A3D9V6E1-F1
#
_cell.length_a   1.000
_cell.length_b   1.000
_cell.length_c   1.000
_cell.angle_alpha   90.00
_cell.angle_beta   90.00
_cell.angle_gamma   90.00
#
_symmetry.space_group_name_H-M   'P 1'
#
loop_
_entity.id
_entity.type
_entity.pdbx_description
1 polymer ?
#
loop_
_entity_poly.entity_id
_entity_poly.type
_entity_poly.pdbx_seq_one_letter_code
_entity_poly.pdbx_strand_id
1 'polypeptide(L)'
;MHASIGDRIIVQTETLGKTPRQGTVEEVLAGYDAEHYRVRWDDGHESLLFPGPDTRVLKPAESTSGTVIPEQRQAPRPSAPTPDDPVRRIMGAPLITVDAHDSLRNAARTMAYADVGALVVLSDEVTPLGIVCERDIVRALASEGDPDEVWAADAIGADTVWADPSDSIADVARLMRDSGARHVPVHVQDAVVGMVSMRDVLDVMGRR
;
A
#
# COMPACT_ATOMS: atom_id res chain seq x y z
N MET A 1 16.28 -5.53 -2.42
CA MET A 1 16.47 -4.23 -3.09
C MET A 1 16.98 -3.27 -2.05
N HIS A 2 17.98 -2.43 -2.34
CA HIS A 2 18.58 -1.50 -1.37
C HIS A 2 18.51 -0.07 -1.93
N ALA A 3 17.95 0.86 -1.16
CA ALA A 3 17.87 2.29 -1.45
C ALA A 3 18.47 3.08 -0.28
N SER A 4 19.08 4.20 -0.60
CA SER A 4 19.65 5.14 0.37
C SER A 4 18.78 6.39 0.50
N ILE A 5 18.92 7.13 1.61
CA ILE A 5 18.33 8.46 1.75
C ILE A 5 18.77 9.34 0.56
N GLY A 6 17.81 9.97 -0.11
CA GLY A 6 18.01 10.77 -1.31
C GLY A 6 17.84 10.00 -2.63
N ASP A 7 17.71 8.68 -2.61
CA ASP A 7 17.40 7.92 -3.82
C ASP A 7 15.98 8.20 -4.31
N ARG A 8 15.78 8.17 -5.63
CA ARG A 8 14.46 8.28 -6.25
C ARG A 8 13.84 6.91 -6.36
N ILE A 9 12.56 6.77 -6.00
CA ILE A 9 11.82 5.53 -6.17
C ILE A 9 10.71 5.74 -7.19
N ILE A 10 10.58 4.76 -8.09
CA ILE A 10 9.45 4.61 -8.99
C ILE A 10 8.71 3.33 -8.62
N VAL A 11 7.41 3.45 -8.40
CA VAL A 11 6.52 2.29 -8.24
C VAL A 11 5.69 2.15 -9.50
N GLN A 12 5.93 1.08 -10.26
CA GLN A 12 5.19 0.77 -11.48
C GLN A 12 4.17 -0.32 -11.18
N THR A 13 2.92 0.04 -10.91
CA THR A 13 1.89 -0.98 -10.68
C THR A 13 1.50 -1.62 -12.03
N GLU A 14 1.54 -2.95 -12.15
CA GLU A 14 1.09 -3.64 -13.38
C GLU A 14 -0.45 -3.63 -13.57
N THR A 15 -1.20 -3.02 -12.66
CA THR A 15 -2.66 -2.84 -12.77
C THR A 15 -3.00 -1.77 -13.82
N LEU A 16 -3.83 -2.14 -14.81
CA LEU A 16 -4.31 -1.22 -15.86
C LEU A 16 -4.96 0.03 -15.23
N GLY A 17 -4.44 1.22 -15.56
CA GLY A 17 -5.03 2.51 -15.21
C GLY A 17 -4.43 3.25 -14.02
N LYS A 18 -3.49 2.65 -13.28
CA LYS A 18 -2.79 3.35 -12.18
C LYS A 18 -1.58 4.14 -12.73
N THR A 19 -1.49 5.41 -12.36
CA THR A 19 -0.37 6.28 -12.75
C THR A 19 0.89 5.85 -12.00
N PRO A 20 2.05 5.70 -12.68
CA PRO A 20 3.33 5.46 -12.02
C PRO A 20 3.62 6.56 -11.01
N ARG A 21 3.95 6.18 -9.77
CA ARG A 21 4.27 7.14 -8.71
C ARG A 21 5.77 7.26 -8.52
N GLN A 22 6.24 8.48 -8.30
CA GLN A 22 7.64 8.78 -8.05
C GLN A 22 7.81 9.58 -6.76
N GLY A 23 8.86 9.26 -6.02
CA GLY A 23 9.18 9.93 -4.76
C GLY A 23 10.65 9.80 -4.40
N THR A 24 11.03 10.46 -3.31
CA THR A 24 12.40 10.50 -2.78
C THR A 24 12.42 9.82 -1.42
N VAL A 25 13.40 8.94 -1.19
CA VAL A 25 13.62 8.32 0.12
C VAL A 25 14.09 9.41 1.10
N GLU A 26 13.28 9.68 2.12
CA GLU A 26 13.64 10.57 3.23
C GLU A 26 14.30 9.79 4.37
N GLU A 27 13.95 8.51 4.55
CA GLU A 27 14.47 7.67 5.64
C GLU A 27 14.59 6.21 5.20
N VAL A 28 15.66 5.54 5.63
CA VAL A 28 15.81 4.08 5.48
C VAL A 28 15.51 3.43 6.83
N LEU A 29 14.44 2.67 6.89
CA LEU A 29 13.99 1.96 8.09
C LEU A 29 14.42 0.50 7.99
N ALA A 30 15.20 0.04 8.98
CA ALA A 30 15.58 -1.36 9.09
C ALA A 30 14.36 -2.19 9.52
N GLY A 31 13.86 -3.06 8.65
CA GLY A 31 12.80 -4.03 8.94
C GLY A 31 13.35 -5.44 9.19
N TYR A 32 12.49 -6.32 9.72
CA TYR A 32 12.83 -7.67 10.22
C TYR A 32 13.38 -8.62 9.13
N ASP A 33 12.95 -8.47 7.87
CA ASP A 33 13.38 -9.31 6.73
C ASP A 33 13.81 -8.51 5.47
N ALA A 34 13.54 -7.20 5.43
CA ALA A 34 13.95 -6.29 4.36
C ALA A 34 14.00 -4.84 4.85
N GLU A 35 14.79 -4.01 4.18
CA GLU A 35 14.76 -2.56 4.35
C GLU A 35 13.44 -2.00 3.78
N HIS A 36 12.83 -1.06 4.51
CA HIS A 36 11.68 -0.30 4.06
C HIS A 36 12.04 1.18 4.08
N TYR A 37 11.36 1.98 3.26
CA TYR A 37 11.75 3.37 3.02
C TYR A 37 10.62 4.32 3.37
N ARG A 38 10.89 5.38 4.12
CA ARG A 38 10.00 6.54 4.14
C ARG A 38 10.22 7.29 2.85
N VAL A 39 9.18 7.43 2.04
CA VAL A 39 9.25 8.08 0.73
C VAL A 39 8.33 9.28 0.74
N ARG A 40 8.88 10.45 0.37
CA ARG A 40 8.11 11.63 -0.03
C ARG A 40 7.81 11.55 -1.51
N TRP A 41 6.55 11.45 -1.87
CA TRP A 41 6.10 11.46 -3.25
C TRP A 41 6.12 12.88 -3.83
N ASP A 42 6.23 12.99 -5.15
CA ASP A 42 6.22 14.28 -5.88
C ASP A 42 4.91 15.06 -5.70
N ASP A 43 3.85 14.38 -5.28
CA ASP A 43 2.56 14.96 -4.94
C ASP A 43 2.52 15.61 -3.54
N GLY A 44 3.62 15.50 -2.77
CA GLY A 44 3.77 16.07 -1.43
C GLY A 44 3.44 15.09 -0.29
N HIS A 45 2.83 13.94 -0.58
CA HIS A 45 2.49 12.95 0.44
C HIS A 45 3.70 12.13 0.88
N GLU A 46 3.67 11.65 2.12
CA GLU A 46 4.64 10.69 2.65
C GLU A 46 4.00 9.30 2.78
N SER A 47 4.78 8.25 2.56
CA SER A 47 4.38 6.89 2.90
C SER A 47 5.55 5.99 3.27
N LEU A 48 5.24 4.89 3.97
CA LEU A 48 6.14 3.75 4.09
C LEU A 48 6.06 2.87 2.83
N LEU A 49 7.21 2.70 2.20
CA LEU A 49 7.39 1.82 1.06
C LEU A 49 8.08 0.53 1.46
N PHE A 50 7.38 -0.56 1.16
CA PHE A 50 7.91 -1.92 1.23
C PHE A 50 8.29 -2.34 -0.20
N PRO A 51 9.57 -2.60 -0.51
CA PRO A 51 9.97 -2.90 -1.88
C PRO A 51 9.41 -4.25 -2.33
N GLY A 52 8.36 -4.20 -3.14
CA GLY A 52 7.79 -5.34 -3.87
C GLY A 52 8.45 -5.53 -5.26
N PRO A 53 8.04 -6.57 -6.02
CA PRO A 53 8.56 -6.83 -7.38
C PRO A 53 8.37 -5.66 -8.36
N ASP A 54 7.39 -4.79 -8.08
CA ASP A 54 7.01 -3.62 -8.89
C ASP A 54 7.76 -2.33 -8.51
N THR A 55 8.66 -2.40 -7.52
CA THR A 55 9.44 -1.26 -7.03
C THR A 55 10.76 -1.15 -7.79
N ARG A 56 11.09 0.06 -8.26
CA ARG A 56 12.39 0.38 -8.91
C ARG A 56 13.05 1.57 -8.22
N VAL A 57 14.32 1.41 -7.84
CA VAL A 57 15.14 2.47 -7.23
C VAL A 57 16.02 3.06 -8.33
N LEU A 58 15.91 4.37 -8.51
CA LEU A 58 16.77 5.18 -9.35
C LEU A 58 17.73 5.94 -8.45
N LYS A 59 19.01 5.56 -8.48
CA LYS A 59 20.06 6.33 -7.82
C LYS A 59 20.23 7.67 -8.55
N PRO A 60 20.45 8.80 -7.83
CA PRO A 60 20.77 10.06 -8.46
C PRO A 60 21.98 9.89 -9.37
N ALA A 61 21.87 10.39 -10.61
CA ALA A 61 22.80 10.09 -11.68
C ALA A 61 24.27 10.36 -11.31
N GLU A 62 25.07 9.30 -11.16
CA GLU A 62 26.49 9.38 -11.46
C GLU A 62 26.63 9.57 -12.97
N SER A 63 26.87 10.82 -13.37
CA SER A 63 27.26 11.17 -14.73
C SER A 63 28.63 10.59 -15.03
N THR A 64 28.75 9.41 -15.66
CA THR A 64 29.77 9.18 -16.70
C THR A 64 29.47 7.98 -17.62
N SER A 65 29.35 8.31 -18.91
CA SER A 65 29.78 7.58 -20.11
C SER A 65 29.81 6.04 -20.13
N GLY A 66 28.95 5.47 -20.99
CA GLY A 66 29.27 4.32 -21.85
C GLY A 66 29.77 3.04 -21.17
N THR A 67 28.85 2.26 -20.59
CA THR A 67 29.07 0.82 -20.35
C THR A 67 27.93 0.04 -20.98
N VAL A 68 28.29 -0.88 -21.87
CA VAL A 68 27.38 -1.87 -22.45
C VAL A 68 26.76 -2.67 -21.31
N ILE A 69 25.46 -2.53 -21.10
CA ILE A 69 24.70 -3.30 -20.10
C ILE A 69 24.73 -4.77 -20.57
N PRO A 70 25.33 -5.72 -19.84
CA PRO A 70 25.22 -7.13 -20.18
C PRO A 70 23.74 -7.52 -20.10
N GLU A 71 23.23 -8.19 -21.13
CA GLU A 71 21.86 -8.69 -21.22
C GLU A 71 21.59 -9.62 -20.03
N GLN A 72 21.07 -9.06 -18.93
CA GLN A 72 20.68 -9.82 -17.76
C GLN A 72 19.53 -10.73 -18.17
N ARG A 73 19.78 -12.05 -18.13
CA ARG A 73 18.76 -13.09 -18.33
C ARG A 73 17.52 -12.72 -17.53
N GLN A 74 16.47 -12.30 -18.22
CA GLN A 74 15.17 -12.06 -17.62
C GLN A 74 14.75 -13.35 -16.93
N ALA A 75 14.59 -13.30 -15.60
CA ALA A 75 13.95 -14.38 -14.87
C ALA A 75 12.61 -14.69 -15.55
N PRO A 76 12.19 -15.97 -15.63
CA PRO A 76 10.89 -16.30 -16.20
C PRO A 76 9.83 -15.46 -15.50
N ARG A 77 9.00 -14.76 -16.28
CA ARG A 77 7.90 -13.96 -15.72
C ARG A 77 7.08 -14.88 -14.81
N PRO A 78 6.80 -14.50 -13.55
CA PRO A 78 5.97 -15.31 -12.69
C PRO A 78 4.64 -15.55 -13.40
N SER A 79 4.12 -16.78 -13.28
CA SER A 79 2.79 -17.11 -13.82
C SER A 79 1.74 -16.14 -13.29
N ALA A 80 0.63 -15.98 -14.01
CA ALA A 80 -0.50 -15.24 -13.46
C ALA A 80 -0.91 -15.87 -12.10
N PRO A 81 -1.23 -15.05 -11.08
CA PRO A 81 -1.71 -15.56 -9.80
C PRO A 81 -3.03 -16.31 -9.97
N THR A 82 -3.24 -17.31 -9.11
CA THR A 82 -4.42 -18.19 -9.06
C THR A 82 -5.10 -18.08 -7.69
N PRO A 83 -6.32 -18.59 -7.50
CA PRO A 83 -7.01 -18.54 -6.20
C PRO A 83 -6.24 -19.15 -5.03
N ASP A 84 -5.45 -20.19 -5.28
CA ASP A 84 -4.67 -20.90 -4.26
C ASP A 84 -3.30 -20.24 -3.99
N ASP A 85 -2.92 -19.26 -4.82
CA ASP A 85 -1.71 -18.49 -4.59
C ASP A 85 -1.84 -17.61 -3.35
N PRO A 86 -0.71 -17.28 -2.70
CA PRO A 86 -0.70 -16.45 -1.52
C PRO A 86 -0.94 -14.96 -1.84
N VAL A 87 -1.61 -14.25 -0.94
CA VAL A 87 -1.99 -12.85 -1.13
C VAL A 87 -0.82 -11.89 -1.32
N ARG A 88 0.38 -12.22 -0.85
CA ARG A 88 1.59 -11.42 -1.14
C ARG A 88 1.87 -11.23 -2.64
N ARG A 89 1.28 -12.05 -3.51
CA ARG A 89 1.41 -11.93 -4.97
C ARG A 89 0.51 -10.85 -5.57
N ILE A 90 -0.50 -10.39 -4.83
CA ILE A 90 -1.49 -9.42 -5.31
C ILE A 90 -1.66 -8.21 -4.39
N MET A 91 -1.05 -8.22 -3.20
CA MET A 91 -1.12 -7.08 -2.29
C MET A 91 -0.45 -5.85 -2.91
N GLY A 92 -1.09 -4.70 -2.75
CA GLY A 92 -0.51 -3.41 -3.13
C GLY A 92 0.53 -2.94 -2.11
N ALA A 93 1.69 -2.49 -2.61
CA ALA A 93 2.69 -1.72 -1.89
C ALA A 93 3.24 -0.62 -2.83
N PRO A 94 3.56 0.60 -2.36
CA PRO A 94 3.54 1.09 -0.97
C PRO A 94 2.12 1.24 -0.41
N LEU A 95 2.03 1.23 0.92
CA LEU A 95 0.80 1.58 1.63
C LEU A 95 0.54 3.08 1.48
N ILE A 96 -0.73 3.46 1.30
CA ILE A 96 -1.11 4.87 1.34
C ILE A 96 -1.57 5.19 2.75
N THR A 97 -0.93 6.19 3.34
CA THR A 97 -1.01 6.49 4.77
C THR A 97 -1.55 7.89 5.02
N VAL A 98 -2.15 8.08 6.19
CA VAL A 98 -2.51 9.40 6.75
C VAL A 98 -2.09 9.45 8.22
N ASP A 99 -1.93 10.67 8.73
CA ASP A 99 -1.64 10.89 10.14
C ASP A 99 -2.89 10.60 11.00
N ALA A 100 -2.68 10.17 12.24
CA ALA A 100 -3.73 9.94 13.22
C ALA A 100 -4.64 11.16 13.41
N HIS A 101 -4.09 12.37 13.31
CA HIS A 101 -4.77 13.64 13.51
C HIS A 101 -5.22 14.30 12.19
N ASP A 102 -5.04 13.65 11.04
CA ASP A 102 -5.64 14.11 9.79
C ASP A 102 -7.16 14.07 9.90
N SER A 103 -7.82 15.11 9.40
CA SER A 103 -9.28 15.12 9.34
C SER A 103 -9.80 14.07 8.35
N LEU A 104 -11.03 13.59 8.55
CA LEU A 104 -11.69 12.72 7.58
C LEU A 104 -11.83 13.35 6.19
N ARG A 105 -11.93 14.68 6.10
CA ARG A 105 -11.87 15.36 4.80
C ARG A 105 -10.52 15.17 4.12
N ASN A 106 -9.41 15.30 4.84
CA ASN A 106 -8.08 15.05 4.30
C ASN A 106 -7.92 13.59 3.90
N ALA A 107 -8.34 12.64 4.75
CA ALA A 107 -8.35 11.22 4.41
C ALA A 107 -9.13 10.94 3.12
N ALA A 108 -10.33 11.50 2.97
CA ALA A 108 -11.14 11.35 1.77
C ALA A 108 -10.46 11.93 0.51
N ARG A 109 -9.78 13.08 0.64
CA ARG A 109 -8.99 13.68 -0.45
C ARG A 109 -7.82 12.78 -0.85
N THR A 110 -7.08 12.25 0.13
CA THR A 110 -5.97 11.30 -0.11
C THR A 110 -6.47 10.04 -0.82
N MET A 111 -7.60 9.47 -0.39
CA MET A 111 -8.25 8.34 -1.07
C MET A 111 -8.57 8.66 -2.54
N ALA A 112 -9.24 9.79 -2.77
CA ALA A 112 -9.65 10.21 -4.11
C ALA A 112 -8.45 10.48 -5.03
N TYR A 113 -7.39 11.11 -4.49
CA TYR A 113 -6.18 11.41 -5.25
C TYR A 113 -5.42 10.14 -5.61
N ALA A 114 -5.29 9.20 -4.67
CA ALA A 114 -4.53 7.97 -4.85
C ALA A 114 -5.31 6.84 -5.56
N ASP A 115 -6.60 7.04 -5.88
CA ASP A 115 -7.54 6.02 -6.36
C ASP A 115 -7.55 4.76 -5.49
N VAL A 116 -7.70 4.96 -4.16
CA VAL A 116 -7.78 3.87 -3.17
C VAL A 116 -8.98 4.06 -2.25
N GLY A 117 -9.60 2.96 -1.80
CA GLY A 117 -10.77 3.00 -0.92
C GLY A 117 -10.45 2.80 0.57
N ALA A 118 -9.17 2.68 0.93
CA ALA A 118 -8.72 2.59 2.31
C ALA A 118 -7.30 3.13 2.47
N LEU A 119 -7.00 3.63 3.67
CA LEU A 119 -5.73 4.20 4.07
C LEU A 119 -5.28 3.57 5.39
N VAL A 120 -3.98 3.43 5.56
CA VAL A 120 -3.39 3.04 6.85
C VAL A 120 -3.22 4.30 7.69
N VAL A 121 -3.73 4.29 8.92
CA VAL A 121 -3.59 5.39 9.87
C VAL A 121 -2.33 5.14 10.70
N LEU A 122 -1.41 6.11 10.69
CA LEU A 122 -0.16 6.05 11.45
C LEU A 122 -0.21 7.02 12.63
N SER A 123 0.39 6.67 13.76
CA SER A 123 0.74 7.65 14.79
C SER A 123 2.02 8.42 14.43
N ASP A 124 2.32 9.47 15.20
CA ASP A 124 3.53 10.30 15.13
C ASP A 124 4.85 9.48 15.11
N GLU A 125 4.83 8.23 15.58
CA GLU A 125 5.97 7.30 15.64
C GLU A 125 5.91 6.19 14.56
N VAL A 126 5.29 6.46 13.40
CA VAL A 126 5.13 5.51 12.27
C VAL A 126 4.41 4.20 12.61
N THR A 127 3.80 4.12 13.79
CA THR A 127 3.13 2.91 14.24
C THR A 127 1.75 2.83 13.60
N PRO A 128 1.41 1.74 12.89
CA PRO A 128 0.08 1.58 12.32
C PRO A 128 -0.95 1.39 13.43
N LEU A 129 -1.93 2.30 13.50
CA LEU A 129 -3.04 2.23 14.44
C LEU A 129 -4.20 1.40 13.89
N GLY A 130 -4.33 1.34 12.57
CA GLY A 130 -5.41 0.65 11.89
C GLY A 130 -5.62 1.16 10.48
N ILE A 131 -6.82 0.96 9.95
CA ILE A 131 -7.23 1.48 8.65
C ILE A 131 -8.47 2.35 8.78
N VAL A 132 -8.57 3.35 7.89
CA VAL A 132 -9.80 4.08 7.63
C VAL A 132 -10.21 3.81 6.18
N CYS A 133 -11.48 3.51 5.96
CA CYS A 133 -12.01 3.25 4.62
C CYS A 133 -13.18 4.18 4.25
N GLU A 134 -13.61 4.13 2.99
CA GLU A 134 -14.77 4.90 2.51
C GLU A 134 -16.02 4.71 3.40
N ARG A 135 -16.23 3.49 3.90
CA ARG A 135 -17.37 3.17 4.77
C ARG A 135 -17.29 3.91 6.09
N ASP A 136 -16.10 4.12 6.63
CA ASP A 136 -15.90 4.83 7.90
C ASP A 136 -16.19 6.33 7.72
N ILE A 137 -15.76 6.91 6.60
CA ILE A 137 -16.13 8.28 6.22
C ILE A 137 -17.66 8.42 6.11
N VAL A 138 -18.33 7.49 5.42
CA VAL A 138 -19.80 7.49 5.31
C VAL A 138 -20.47 7.37 6.67
N ARG A 139 -19.96 6.53 7.57
CA ARG A 139 -20.49 6.36 8.94
C ARG A 139 -20.34 7.62 9.78
N ALA A 140 -19.20 8.30 9.70
CA ALA A 140 -18.95 9.56 10.40
C ALA A 140 -19.93 10.64 9.95
N LEU A 141 -20.12 10.81 8.63
CA LEU A 141 -21.07 11.75 8.05
C LEU A 141 -22.53 11.44 8.43
N ALA A 142 -22.88 10.15 8.51
CA ALA A 142 -24.22 9.72 8.91
C ALA A 142 -24.53 9.99 10.39
N SER A 143 -23.50 10.18 11.23
CA SER A 143 -23.64 10.37 12.68
C SER A 143 -23.63 11.86 13.09
N GLU A 144 -23.92 12.78 12.16
CA GLU A 144 -23.86 14.24 12.33
C GLU A 144 -22.45 14.81 12.65
N GLY A 145 -21.38 14.02 12.48
CA GLY A 145 -20.01 14.50 12.68
C GLY A 145 -19.52 15.37 11.52
N ASP A 146 -18.86 16.50 11.83
CA ASP A 146 -18.15 17.30 10.82
C ASP A 146 -16.86 16.57 10.40
N PRO A 147 -16.69 16.22 9.10
CA PRO A 147 -15.49 15.53 8.63
C PRO A 147 -14.21 16.38 8.73
N ASP A 148 -14.31 17.69 8.99
CA ASP A 148 -13.16 18.54 9.29
C ASP A 148 -12.72 18.48 10.76
N GLU A 149 -13.60 18.02 11.66
CA GLU A 149 -13.33 17.96 13.11
C GLU A 149 -13.04 16.52 13.60
N VAL A 150 -13.48 15.50 12.86
CA VAL A 150 -13.21 14.09 13.19
C VAL A 150 -11.82 13.69 12.69
N TRP A 151 -10.99 13.19 13.61
CA TRP A 151 -9.66 12.64 13.30
C TRP A 151 -9.74 11.24 12.70
N ALA A 152 -8.78 10.92 11.84
CA ALA A 152 -8.67 9.60 11.21
C ALA A 152 -8.56 8.48 12.25
N ALA A 153 -7.83 8.70 13.35
CA ALA A 153 -7.71 7.72 14.44
C ALA A 153 -9.04 7.40 15.12
N ASP A 154 -9.93 8.38 15.29
CA ASP A 154 -11.24 8.19 15.92
C ASP A 154 -12.23 7.45 15.00
N ALA A 155 -11.96 7.45 13.70
CA ALA A 155 -12.79 6.81 12.70
C ALA A 155 -12.33 5.38 12.34
N ILE A 156 -11.24 4.89 12.93
CA ILE A 156 -10.75 3.52 12.68
C ILE A 156 -11.87 2.53 13.03
N GLY A 157 -12.29 1.77 12.02
CA GLY A 157 -13.37 0.80 12.18
C GLY A 157 -12.97 -0.37 13.08
N ALA A 158 -13.79 -0.67 14.09
CA ALA A 158 -13.59 -1.80 15.00
C ALA A 158 -13.62 -3.19 14.32
N ASP A 159 -14.17 -3.26 13.10
CA ASP A 159 -14.35 -4.52 12.35
C ASP A 159 -13.19 -4.82 11.38
N THR A 160 -11.98 -4.31 11.66
CA THR A 160 -10.84 -4.53 10.77
C THR A 160 -10.40 -5.99 10.84
N VAL A 161 -10.45 -6.66 9.69
CA VAL A 161 -9.90 -8.01 9.49
C VAL A 161 -8.52 -7.94 8.86
N TRP A 162 -7.67 -8.92 9.16
CA TRP A 162 -6.26 -8.95 8.75
C TRP A 162 -5.97 -10.24 7.97
N ALA A 163 -4.93 -10.22 7.15
CA ALA A 163 -4.41 -11.39 6.46
C ALA A 163 -2.90 -11.55 6.69
N ASP A 164 -2.43 -12.79 6.68
CA ASP A 164 -1.00 -13.13 6.59
C ASP A 164 -0.55 -13.13 5.13
N PRO A 165 0.71 -12.74 4.80
CA PRO A 165 1.23 -12.79 3.43
C PRO A 165 1.16 -14.17 2.76
N SER A 166 1.01 -15.24 3.53
CA SER A 166 0.88 -16.62 3.06
C SER A 166 -0.57 -17.09 2.91
N ASP A 167 -1.57 -16.35 3.41
CA ASP A 167 -2.98 -16.68 3.22
C ASP A 167 -3.32 -16.76 1.74
N SER A 168 -4.16 -17.72 1.35
CA SER A 168 -4.57 -17.85 -0.04
C SER A 168 -5.49 -16.70 -0.45
N ILE A 169 -5.44 -16.32 -1.73
CA ILE A 169 -6.34 -15.31 -2.29
C ILE A 169 -7.80 -15.75 -2.13
N ALA A 170 -8.09 -17.05 -2.24
CA ALA A 170 -9.42 -17.61 -2.01
C ALA A 170 -9.89 -17.53 -0.54
N ASP A 171 -8.99 -17.67 0.43
CA ASP A 171 -9.31 -17.50 1.85
C ASP A 171 -9.59 -16.03 2.17
N VAL A 172 -8.76 -15.11 1.68
CA VAL A 172 -8.98 -13.67 1.86
C VAL A 172 -10.26 -13.21 1.15
N ALA A 173 -10.60 -13.76 -0.01
CA ALA A 173 -11.88 -13.52 -0.67
C ALA A 173 -13.08 -13.94 0.21
N ARG A 174 -12.98 -15.08 0.88
CA ARG A 174 -14.01 -15.55 1.83
C ARG A 174 -14.09 -14.65 3.05
N LEU A 175 -12.95 -14.26 3.62
CA LEU A 175 -12.87 -13.32 4.73
C LEU A 175 -13.54 -11.98 4.39
N MET A 176 -13.26 -11.41 3.22
CA MET A 176 -13.90 -10.19 2.72
C MET A 176 -15.42 -10.34 2.63
N ARG A 177 -15.90 -11.46 2.06
CA ARG A 177 -17.33 -11.73 1.92
C ARG A 177 -18.02 -11.86 3.26
N ASP A 178 -17.42 -12.61 4.19
CA ASP A 178 -18.06 -12.98 5.45
C ASP A 178 -18.02 -11.81 6.47
N SER A 179 -16.98 -10.97 6.42
CA SER A 179 -16.88 -9.74 7.24
C SER A 179 -17.53 -8.51 6.60
N GLY A 180 -17.75 -8.52 5.28
CA GLY A 180 -18.14 -7.35 4.50
C GLY A 180 -17.00 -6.35 4.25
N ALA A 181 -15.76 -6.70 4.61
CA ALA A 181 -14.60 -5.87 4.33
C ALA A 181 -14.27 -5.87 2.84
N ARG A 182 -13.88 -4.71 2.29
CA ARG A 182 -13.41 -4.56 0.91
C ARG A 182 -11.91 -4.37 0.78
N HIS A 183 -11.25 -4.09 1.90
CA HIS A 183 -9.81 -3.90 2.00
C HIS A 183 -9.36 -4.69 3.22
N VAL A 184 -8.34 -5.51 3.03
CA VAL A 184 -7.76 -6.35 4.07
C VAL A 184 -6.26 -5.99 4.17
N PRO A 185 -5.84 -5.33 5.26
CA PRO A 185 -4.43 -5.13 5.53
C PRO A 185 -3.72 -6.48 5.70
N VAL A 186 -2.54 -6.59 5.09
CA VAL A 186 -1.64 -7.72 5.21
C VAL A 186 -0.61 -7.40 6.28
N HIS A 187 -0.53 -8.25 7.30
CA HIS A 187 0.22 -7.98 8.51
C HIS A 187 1.34 -9.01 8.69
N VAL A 188 2.53 -8.54 9.07
CA VAL A 188 3.64 -9.38 9.53
C VAL A 188 4.04 -8.89 10.92
N GLN A 189 3.82 -9.74 11.92
CA GLN A 189 4.08 -9.43 13.34
C GLN A 189 3.34 -8.16 13.82
N ASP A 190 4.02 -7.02 13.89
CA ASP A 190 3.49 -5.72 14.36
C ASP A 190 3.43 -4.67 13.24
N ALA A 191 3.72 -5.05 12.00
CA ALA A 191 3.74 -4.15 10.85
C ALA A 191 2.71 -4.54 9.78
N VAL A 192 2.03 -3.53 9.25
CA VAL A 192 1.26 -3.67 8.00
C VAL A 192 2.25 -3.58 6.84
N VAL A 193 2.33 -4.63 6.03
CA VAL A 193 3.29 -4.76 4.93
C VAL A 193 2.64 -4.59 3.55
N GLY A 194 1.31 -4.58 3.49
CA GLY A 194 0.56 -4.42 2.26
C GLY A 194 -0.94 -4.34 2.50
N MET A 195 -1.69 -4.13 1.43
CA MET A 195 -3.14 -4.13 1.46
C MET A 195 -3.68 -4.90 0.26
N VAL A 196 -4.67 -5.74 0.49
CA VAL A 196 -5.42 -6.43 -0.58
C VAL A 196 -6.80 -5.82 -0.65
N SER A 197 -7.20 -5.34 -1.83
CA SER A 197 -8.55 -4.87 -2.09
C SER A 197 -9.39 -5.95 -2.77
N MET A 198 -10.71 -5.80 -2.68
CA MET A 198 -11.65 -6.65 -3.43
C MET A 198 -11.39 -6.57 -4.95
N ARG A 199 -10.87 -5.44 -5.45
CA ARG A 199 -10.48 -5.28 -6.87
C ARG A 199 -9.34 -6.24 -7.22
N ASP A 200 -8.30 -6.32 -6.39
CA ASP A 200 -7.15 -7.21 -6.60
C ASP A 200 -7.59 -8.69 -6.60
N VAL A 201 -8.51 -9.06 -5.71
CA VAL A 201 -9.10 -10.41 -5.67
C VAL A 201 -9.91 -10.70 -6.94
N LEU A 202 -10.74 -9.76 -7.39
CA LEU A 202 -11.55 -9.91 -8.60
C LEU A 202 -10.70 -10.03 -9.86
N ASP A 203 -9.57 -9.31 -9.93
CA ASP A 203 -8.63 -9.40 -11.05
C ASP A 203 -8.03 -10.80 -11.22
N VAL A 204 -7.99 -11.60 -10.15
CA VAL A 204 -7.58 -13.02 -10.18
C VAL A 204 -8.78 -13.94 -10.45
N MET A 205 -9.87 -13.77 -9.71
CA MET A 205 -11.03 -14.66 -9.76
C MET A 205 -11.86 -14.52 -11.06
N GLY A 206 -11.78 -13.37 -11.72
CA GLY A 206 -12.52 -13.05 -12.94
C GLY A 206 -11.87 -13.56 -14.22
N ARG A 207 -10.62 -14.04 -14.17
CA ARG A 207 -9.91 -14.59 -15.34
C ARG A 207 -10.45 -16.01 -15.61
N ARG A 208 -11.28 -16.13 -16.65
CA ARG A 208 -11.71 -17.41 -17.23
C ARG A 208 -10.85 -17.77 -18.43
#